data_AF-A0A5F9D3L9-F1
#
_entry.id   AF-A0A5F9D3L9-F1
#
_cell.length_a   1.000
_cell.length_b   1.000
_cell.length_c   1.000
_cell.angle_alpha   90.00
_cell.angle_beta   90.00
_cell.angle_gamma   90.00
#
_symmetry.space_group_name_H-M   'P 1'
#
loop_
_entity.id
_entity.type
_entity.pdbx_description
1 polymer ?
#
loop_
_entity_poly.entity_id
_entity_poly.type
_entity_poly.pdbx_seq_one_letter_code
_entity_poly.pdbx_strand_id
1 'polypeptide(L)'
;MASSTAVPAGFHYETKYVVLSYLGLSQEKLQEQHLSSPQGVQLDVASQSLDQEVLLKVKSEIEEELKSLDKEISEAFTSTGFDRHTSPVFSPANPESSIEDCLAHLGDKVSQELKEPLHTALQVLLSQALSLILSLRKRNILESLQRTAMTFTFCPVTTLHKSVPQSLQL
;
A
#
# COMPACT_ATOMS: atom_id res chain seq x y z
N MET A 1 -10.45 1.15 -41.13
CA MET A 1 -11.81 1.12 -40.56
C MET A 1 -11.68 0.82 -39.08
N ALA A 2 -12.13 1.72 -38.21
CA ALA A 2 -12.20 1.42 -36.78
C ALA A 2 -13.44 0.55 -36.57
N SER A 3 -13.24 -0.76 -36.38
CA SER A 3 -14.32 -1.65 -35.97
C SER A 3 -14.75 -1.22 -34.56
N SER A 4 -15.92 -0.60 -34.46
CA SER A 4 -16.59 -0.43 -33.17
C SER A 4 -16.89 -1.82 -32.63
N THR A 5 -16.05 -2.34 -31.73
CA THR A 5 -16.29 -3.61 -31.07
C THR A 5 -17.48 -3.42 -30.14
N ALA A 6 -18.67 -3.81 -30.60
CA ALA A 6 -19.82 -3.90 -29.73
C ALA A 6 -19.45 -4.79 -28.53
N VAL A 7 -19.81 -4.33 -27.33
CA VAL A 7 -19.56 -5.07 -26.10
C VAL A 7 -20.27 -6.43 -26.20
N PRO A 8 -19.62 -7.55 -25.83
CA PRO A 8 -20.26 -8.86 -25.85
C PRO A 8 -21.56 -8.86 -25.04
N ALA A 9 -22.59 -9.56 -25.52
CA ALA A 9 -23.89 -9.61 -24.84
C ALA A 9 -23.77 -10.08 -23.38
N GLY A 10 -22.84 -10.99 -23.11
CA GLY A 10 -22.54 -11.51 -21.77
C GLY A 10 -21.99 -10.50 -20.76
N PHE A 11 -21.38 -9.41 -21.24
CA PHE A 11 -20.69 -8.45 -20.38
C PHE A 11 -21.62 -7.79 -19.37
N HIS A 12 -22.87 -7.52 -19.77
CA HIS A 12 -23.88 -6.96 -18.87
C HIS A 12 -24.16 -7.90 -17.70
N TYR A 13 -24.40 -9.18 -17.99
CA TYR A 13 -24.71 -10.20 -16.98
C TYR A 13 -23.53 -10.44 -16.05
N GLU A 14 -22.33 -10.57 -16.61
CA GLU A 14 -21.09 -10.76 -15.86
C GLU A 14 -20.83 -9.59 -14.92
N THR A 15 -20.95 -8.36 -15.43
CA THR A 15 -20.72 -7.15 -14.62
C THR A 15 -21.76 -7.02 -13.52
N LYS A 16 -23.05 -7.25 -13.83
CA LYS A 16 -24.11 -7.17 -12.83
C LYS A 16 -23.92 -8.21 -11.73
N TYR A 17 -23.55 -9.45 -12.08
CA TYR A 17 -23.24 -10.49 -11.12
C TYR A 17 -22.08 -10.10 -10.19
N VAL A 18 -20.94 -9.67 -10.76
CA VAL A 18 -19.75 -9.29 -9.97
C VAL A 18 -20.08 -8.17 -8.98
N VAL A 19 -20.80 -7.13 -9.42
CA VAL A 19 -21.18 -6.01 -8.55
C VAL A 19 -22.10 -6.48 -7.42
N LEU A 20 -23.13 -7.26 -7.72
CA LEU A 20 -24.06 -7.76 -6.70
C LEU A 20 -23.36 -8.70 -5.70
N SER A 21 -22.53 -9.62 -6.18
CA SER A 21 -21.74 -10.51 -5.34
C SER A 21 -20.77 -9.75 -4.43
N TYR A 22 -20.08 -8.73 -4.96
CA TYR A 22 -19.18 -7.89 -4.15
C TYR A 22 -19.93 -7.12 -3.06
N LEU A 23 -21.08 -6.53 -3.40
CA LEU A 23 -21.92 -5.83 -2.44
C LEU A 23 -22.42 -6.78 -1.35
N GLY A 24 -22.82 -8.01 -1.69
CA GLY A 24 -23.25 -9.04 -0.75
C GLY A 24 -22.16 -9.40 0.28
N LEU A 25 -20.94 -9.67 -0.19
CA LEU A 25 -19.78 -9.97 0.68
C LEU A 25 -19.46 -8.82 1.65
N SER A 26 -19.60 -7.58 1.21
CA SER A 26 -19.41 -6.41 2.07
C SER A 26 -20.44 -6.36 3.20
N GLN A 27 -21.68 -6.76 2.96
CA GLN A 27 -22.72 -6.82 4.00
C GLN A 27 -22.41 -7.90 5.04
N GLU A 28 -21.94 -9.07 4.60
CA GLU A 28 -21.55 -10.18 5.50
C GLU A 28 -20.38 -9.80 6.41
N LYS A 29 -19.37 -9.12 5.88
CA LYS A 29 -18.23 -8.64 6.66
C LYS A 29 -18.62 -7.58 7.71
N LEU A 30 -19.55 -6.69 7.38
CA LEU A 30 -20.09 -5.71 8.34
C LEU A 30 -20.88 -6.40 9.46
N GLN A 31 -21.66 -7.43 9.12
CA GLN A 31 -22.39 -8.24 10.09
C GLN A 31 -21.43 -8.98 11.04
N GLU A 32 -20.38 -9.62 10.53
CA GLU A 32 -19.35 -10.30 11.34
C GLU A 32 -18.59 -9.35 12.27
N GLN A 33 -18.24 -8.14 11.80
CA GLN A 33 -17.59 -7.11 12.61
C GLN A 33 -18.48 -6.61 13.75
N HIS A 34 -19.78 -6.44 13.52
CA HIS A 34 -20.74 -6.07 14.56
C HIS A 34 -20.90 -7.15 15.64
N LEU A 35 -20.82 -8.44 15.26
CA LEU A 35 -20.94 -9.57 16.18
C LEU A 35 -19.67 -9.84 17.00
N SER A 36 -18.51 -9.33 16.57
CA SER A 36 -17.20 -9.58 17.18
C SER A 36 -16.66 -8.41 18.03
N SER A 37 -17.37 -7.28 18.15
CA SER A 37 -16.97 -6.17 19.02
C SER A 37 -17.33 -6.45 20.49
N PRO A 38 -16.36 -6.46 21.43
CA PRO A 38 -16.66 -6.55 22.85
C PRO A 38 -17.36 -5.26 23.31
N GLN A 39 -18.49 -5.40 24.03
CA GLN A 39 -19.31 -4.30 24.55
C GLN A 39 -18.45 -3.20 25.20
N GLY A 40 -18.61 -1.96 24.73
CA GLY A 40 -17.87 -0.85 25.31
C GLY A 40 -18.30 0.56 24.96
N VAL A 41 -19.40 0.82 24.23
CA VAL A 41 -19.95 2.18 24.10
C VAL A 41 -21.46 2.08 23.91
N GLN A 42 -22.24 2.73 24.78
CA GLN A 42 -23.66 2.99 24.56
C GLN A 42 -23.80 3.93 23.36
N LEU A 43 -23.81 3.37 22.15
CA LEU A 43 -24.25 4.08 20.97
C LEU A 43 -25.77 3.98 20.92
N ASP A 44 -26.42 5.11 20.68
CA ASP A 44 -27.86 5.30 20.58
C ASP A 44 -28.59 4.11 19.91
N VAL A 45 -29.43 3.41 20.69
CA VAL A 45 -30.11 2.17 20.32
C VAL A 45 -31.00 2.35 19.08
N ALA A 46 -31.56 3.55 18.88
CA ALA A 46 -32.39 3.88 17.72
C ALA A 46 -31.58 3.98 16.42
N SER A 47 -30.37 4.56 16.49
CA SER A 47 -29.45 4.64 15.36
C SER A 47 -28.92 3.26 14.96
N GLN A 48 -28.65 2.39 15.94
CA GLN A 48 -28.18 1.02 15.71
C GLN A 48 -29.26 0.12 15.09
N SER A 49 -30.53 0.27 15.50
CA SER A 49 -31.64 -0.53 14.94
C SER A 49 -31.99 -0.12 13.51
N LEU A 50 -31.94 1.18 13.20
CA LEU A 50 -32.18 1.69 11.85
C LEU A 50 -31.11 1.16 10.89
N ASP A 51 -29.84 1.20 11.31
CA ASP A 51 -28.72 0.70 10.50
C ASP A 51 -28.85 -0.81 10.24
N GLN A 52 -29.33 -1.59 11.21
CA GLN A 52 -29.60 -3.01 11.05
C GLN A 52 -30.77 -3.31 10.10
N GLU A 53 -31.86 -2.54 10.15
CA GLU A 53 -32.99 -2.68 9.23
C GLU A 53 -32.58 -2.36 7.78
N VAL A 54 -31.78 -1.31 7.60
CA VAL A 54 -31.21 -0.95 6.29
C VAL A 54 -30.29 -2.04 5.78
N LEU A 55 -29.40 -2.58 6.62
CA LEU A 55 -28.50 -3.69 6.26
C LEU A 55 -29.28 -4.93 5.79
N LEU A 56 -30.32 -5.32 6.54
CA LEU A 56 -31.17 -6.45 6.18
C LEU A 56 -31.92 -6.22 4.86
N LYS A 57 -32.42 -5.01 4.65
CA LYS A 57 -33.11 -4.63 3.42
C LYS A 57 -32.18 -4.67 2.21
N VAL A 58 -30.97 -4.11 2.34
CA VAL A 58 -29.94 -4.14 1.28
C VAL A 58 -29.57 -5.59 0.97
N LYS A 59 -29.37 -6.43 1.99
CA LYS A 59 -29.11 -7.86 1.79
C LYS A 59 -30.22 -8.55 1.01
N SER A 60 -31.49 -8.33 1.38
CA SER A 60 -32.62 -8.92 0.68
C SER A 60 -32.76 -8.42 -0.76
N GLU A 61 -32.46 -7.14 -1.00
CA GLU A 61 -32.50 -6.55 -2.35
C GLU A 61 -31.41 -7.16 -3.25
N ILE A 62 -30.20 -7.36 -2.72
CA ILE A 62 -29.11 -8.04 -3.43
C ILE A 62 -29.50 -9.48 -3.79
N GLU A 63 -30.11 -10.23 -2.87
CA GLU A 63 -30.55 -11.60 -3.11
C GLU A 63 -31.64 -11.68 -4.21
N GLU A 64 -32.63 -10.79 -4.16
CA GLU A 64 -33.68 -10.71 -5.19
C GLU A 64 -33.12 -10.28 -6.54
N GLU A 65 -32.18 -9.32 -6.59
CA GLU A 65 -31.49 -8.92 -7.82
C GLU A 65 -30.64 -10.03 -8.42
N LEU A 66 -29.95 -10.82 -7.59
CA LEU A 66 -29.19 -11.99 -8.04
C LEU A 66 -30.11 -13.08 -8.62
N LYS A 67 -31.26 -13.32 -7.99
CA LYS A 67 -32.27 -14.26 -8.48
C LYS A 67 -32.93 -13.77 -9.78
N SER A 68 -33.20 -12.48 -9.88
CA SER A 68 -33.71 -11.83 -11.09
C SER A 68 -32.71 -11.96 -12.24
N LEU A 69 -31.42 -11.76 -11.96
CA LEU A 69 -30.34 -11.94 -12.94
C LEU A 69 -30.25 -13.37 -13.47
N ASP A 70 -30.39 -14.39 -12.62
CA ASP A 70 -30.38 -15.80 -13.08
C ASP A 70 -31.54 -16.10 -14.03
N LYS A 71 -32.72 -15.52 -13.76
CA LYS A 71 -33.87 -15.59 -14.66
C LYS A 71 -33.60 -14.86 -15.97
N GLU A 72 -33.04 -13.65 -15.92
CA GLU A 72 -32.71 -12.84 -17.09
C GLU A 72 -31.73 -13.57 -18.02
N ILE A 73 -30.68 -14.18 -17.46
CA ILE A 73 -29.70 -14.98 -18.21
C ILE A 73 -30.38 -16.19 -18.88
N SER A 74 -31.24 -16.90 -18.13
CA SER A 74 -31.96 -18.07 -18.65
C SER A 74 -32.88 -17.73 -19.82
N GLU A 75 -33.57 -16.58 -19.75
CA GLU A 75 -34.43 -16.08 -20.83
C GLU A 75 -33.60 -15.58 -22.03
N ALA A 76 -32.49 -14.89 -21.76
CA ALA A 76 -31.60 -14.33 -22.77
C ALA A 76 -30.84 -15.37 -23.59
N PHE A 77 -30.62 -16.59 -23.08
CA PHE A 77 -29.93 -17.66 -23.81
C PHE A 77 -30.51 -17.89 -25.21
N THR A 78 -31.84 -17.89 -25.32
CA THR A 78 -32.54 -18.15 -26.59
C THR A 78 -32.33 -17.06 -27.64
N SER A 79 -32.05 -15.82 -27.23
CA SER A 79 -31.93 -14.66 -28.12
C SER A 79 -30.48 -14.24 -28.35
N THR A 80 -29.64 -14.34 -27.33
CA THR A 80 -28.24 -13.88 -27.34
C THR A 80 -27.23 -15.02 -27.50
N GLY A 81 -27.63 -16.26 -27.24
CA GLY A 81 -26.72 -17.41 -27.18
C GLY A 81 -25.75 -17.37 -26.00
N PHE A 82 -25.90 -16.44 -25.06
CA PHE A 82 -25.04 -16.35 -23.88
C PHE A 82 -25.30 -17.53 -22.93
N ASP A 83 -24.31 -18.40 -22.78
CA ASP A 83 -24.31 -19.51 -21.83
C ASP A 83 -23.43 -19.20 -20.62
N ARG A 84 -24.04 -19.13 -19.44
CA ARG A 84 -23.31 -18.93 -18.18
C ARG A 84 -22.26 -20.00 -17.92
N HIS A 85 -22.43 -21.22 -18.42
CA HIS A 85 -21.47 -22.32 -18.24
C HIS A 85 -20.18 -22.14 -19.04
N THR A 86 -20.19 -21.25 -20.03
CA THR A 86 -19.01 -20.88 -20.81
C THR A 86 -18.36 -19.59 -20.31
N SER A 87 -19.02 -18.86 -19.42
CA SER A 87 -18.50 -17.61 -18.87
C SER A 87 -17.44 -17.88 -17.80
N PRO A 88 -16.28 -17.22 -17.85
CA PRO A 88 -15.25 -17.36 -16.83
C PRO A 88 -15.67 -16.79 -15.47
N VAL A 89 -16.70 -15.93 -15.43
CA VAL A 89 -17.22 -15.32 -14.21
C VAL A 89 -18.16 -16.28 -13.47
N PHE A 90 -19.05 -16.95 -14.20
CA PHE A 90 -20.03 -17.87 -13.62
C PHE A 90 -19.52 -19.31 -13.53
N SER A 91 -18.57 -19.70 -14.38
CA SER A 91 -17.98 -21.03 -14.45
C SER A 91 -16.46 -20.89 -14.66
N PRO A 92 -15.73 -20.43 -13.63
CA PRO A 92 -14.28 -20.32 -13.69
C PRO A 92 -13.66 -21.69 -13.97
N ALA A 93 -12.63 -21.71 -14.82
CA ALA A 93 -11.96 -22.95 -15.26
C ALA A 93 -11.34 -23.74 -14.11
N ASN A 94 -11.09 -23.10 -12.96
CA ASN A 94 -10.63 -23.74 -11.74
C ASN A 94 -11.43 -23.21 -10.53
N PRO A 95 -12.56 -23.86 -10.18
CA PRO A 95 -13.42 -23.41 -9.08
C PRO A 95 -12.77 -23.57 -7.70
N GLU A 96 -11.75 -24.42 -7.60
CA GLU A 96 -10.97 -24.65 -6.37
C GLU A 96 -9.81 -23.65 -6.20
N SER A 97 -9.47 -22.91 -7.26
CA SER A 97 -8.50 -21.81 -7.15
C SER A 97 -9.24 -20.58 -6.66
N SER A 98 -9.17 -20.32 -5.36
CA SER A 98 -9.77 -19.10 -4.82
C SER A 98 -9.02 -17.84 -5.33
N ILE A 99 -9.67 -16.68 -5.24
CA ILE A 99 -9.00 -15.39 -5.55
C ILE A 99 -7.80 -15.20 -4.63
N GLU A 100 -7.92 -15.62 -3.38
CA GLU A 100 -6.87 -15.62 -2.38
C GLU A 100 -5.68 -16.49 -2.82
N ASP A 101 -5.91 -17.69 -3.39
CA ASP A 101 -4.83 -18.54 -3.91
C ASP A 101 -4.12 -17.90 -5.12
N CYS A 102 -4.89 -17.23 -5.99
CA CYS A 102 -4.32 -16.48 -7.12
C CYS A 102 -3.45 -15.31 -6.64
N LEU A 103 -3.94 -14.57 -5.63
CA LEU A 103 -3.23 -13.46 -5.01
C LEU A 103 -1.99 -13.93 -4.25
N ALA A 104 -2.07 -15.07 -3.57
CA ALA A 104 -0.93 -15.68 -2.89
C ALA A 104 0.16 -16.06 -3.91
N HIS A 105 -0.21 -16.75 -5.00
CA HIS A 105 0.73 -17.12 -6.05
C HIS A 105 1.37 -15.89 -6.73
N LEU A 106 0.57 -14.85 -7.01
CA LEU A 106 1.07 -13.59 -7.54
C LEU A 106 2.03 -12.92 -6.55
N GLY A 107 1.70 -12.91 -5.27
CA GLY A 107 2.53 -12.37 -4.19
C GLY A 107 3.88 -13.10 -4.09
N ASP A 108 3.87 -14.42 -4.13
CA ASP A 108 5.08 -15.25 -4.12
C ASP A 108 5.96 -14.96 -5.34
N LYS A 109 5.36 -14.90 -6.52
CA LYS A 109 6.06 -14.59 -7.77
C LYS A 109 6.69 -13.20 -7.72
N VAL A 110 5.93 -12.18 -7.34
CA VAL A 110 6.42 -10.80 -7.21
C VAL A 110 7.53 -10.71 -6.15
N SER A 111 7.38 -11.41 -5.03
CA SER A 111 8.40 -11.47 -3.98
C SER A 111 9.72 -12.06 -4.51
N GLN A 112 9.66 -13.15 -5.27
CA GLN A 112 10.85 -13.76 -5.88
C GLN A 112 11.48 -12.86 -6.95
N GLU A 113 10.67 -12.29 -7.84
CA GLU A 113 11.14 -11.43 -8.93
C GLU A 113 11.78 -10.13 -8.41
N LEU A 114 11.23 -9.55 -7.35
CA LEU A 114 11.72 -8.28 -6.79
C LEU A 114 12.83 -8.45 -5.75
N LYS A 115 13.08 -9.66 -5.25
CA LYS A 115 14.08 -9.91 -4.20
C LYS A 115 15.46 -9.37 -4.55
N GLU A 116 16.02 -9.79 -5.67
CA GLU A 116 17.36 -9.37 -6.10
C GLU A 116 17.43 -7.89 -6.51
N PRO A 117 16.47 -7.35 -7.30
CA PRO A 117 16.42 -5.92 -7.60
C PRO A 117 16.35 -5.03 -6.35
N LEU A 118 15.49 -5.36 -5.38
CA LEU A 118 15.35 -4.59 -4.15
C LEU A 118 16.60 -4.67 -3.27
N HIS A 119 17.18 -5.87 -3.13
CA HIS A 119 18.42 -6.04 -2.39
C HIS A 119 19.57 -5.24 -3.02
N THR A 120 19.68 -5.26 -4.35
CA THR A 120 20.67 -4.47 -5.09
C THR A 120 20.46 -2.97 -4.89
N ALA A 121 19.22 -2.49 -5.03
CA ALA A 121 18.89 -1.08 -4.82
C ALA A 121 19.22 -0.63 -3.39
N LEU A 122 18.91 -1.46 -2.39
CA LEU A 122 19.27 -1.20 -0.99
C LEU A 122 20.78 -1.11 -0.79
N GLN A 123 21.56 -2.03 -1.35
CA GLN A 123 23.02 -1.99 -1.26
C GLN A 123 23.59 -0.71 -1.88
N VAL A 124 23.08 -0.30 -3.04
CA VAL A 124 23.50 0.94 -3.72
C VAL A 124 23.19 2.16 -2.86
N LEU A 125 21.96 2.26 -2.33
CA LEU A 125 21.53 3.37 -1.48
C LEU A 125 22.39 3.48 -0.21
N LEU A 126 22.63 2.36 0.48
CA LEU A 126 23.45 2.32 1.68
C LEU A 126 24.91 2.68 1.39
N SER A 127 25.48 2.15 0.31
CA SER A 127 26.85 2.45 -0.10
C SER A 127 27.04 3.93 -0.46
N GLN A 128 26.07 4.51 -1.17
CA GLN A 128 26.10 5.91 -1.56
C GLN A 128 25.96 6.84 -0.34
N ALA A 129 25.05 6.52 0.58
CA ALA A 129 24.89 7.27 1.83
C ALA A 129 26.16 7.25 2.69
N LEU A 130 26.78 6.09 2.86
CA LEU A 130 28.03 5.96 3.62
C LEU A 130 29.18 6.73 2.96
N SER A 131 29.30 6.66 1.63
CA SER A 131 30.30 7.42 0.87
C SER A 131 30.15 8.93 1.08
N LEU A 132 28.91 9.44 1.00
CA LEU A 132 28.62 10.86 1.24
C LEU A 132 29.00 11.29 2.66
N ILE A 133 28.60 10.54 3.68
CA ILE A 133 28.90 10.83 5.09
C ILE A 133 30.42 10.85 5.33
N LEU A 134 31.14 9.84 4.85
CA LEU A 134 32.59 9.77 4.99
C LEU A 134 33.30 10.92 4.28
N SER A 135 32.84 11.27 3.07
CA SER A 135 33.40 12.39 2.30
C SER A 135 33.21 13.74 3.00
N LEU A 136 32.04 13.96 3.61
CA LEU A 136 31.73 15.17 4.37
C LEU A 136 32.58 15.25 5.63
N ARG A 137 32.71 14.14 6.37
CA ARG A 137 33.57 14.05 7.55
C ARG A 137 35.03 14.35 7.21
N LYS A 138 35.54 13.79 6.12
CA LYS A 138 36.92 14.03 5.67
C LYS A 138 37.15 15.50 5.29
N ARG A 139 36.19 16.14 4.59
CA ARG A 139 36.25 17.58 4.29
C ARG A 139 36.28 18.43 5.56
N ASN A 140 35.40 18.16 6.52
CA ASN A 140 35.35 18.92 7.78
C ASN A 140 36.65 18.81 8.58
N ILE A 141 37.28 17.63 8.61
CA ILE A 141 38.58 17.43 9.25
C ILE A 141 39.68 18.24 8.53
N LEU A 142 39.69 18.22 7.19
CA LEU A 142 40.69 18.95 6.41
C LEU A 142 40.54 20.47 6.60
N GLU A 143 39.31 20.99 6.58
CA GLU A 143 39.04 22.41 6.83
C GLU A 143 39.42 22.83 8.26
N SER A 144 39.13 21.98 9.25
CA SER A 144 39.56 22.18 10.64
C SER A 144 41.08 22.27 10.75
N LEU A 145 41.80 21.35 10.12
CA LEU A 145 43.26 21.34 10.14
C LEU A 145 43.85 22.57 9.45
N GLN A 146 43.28 22.98 8.33
CA GLN A 146 43.71 24.18 7.60
C GLN A 146 43.51 25.45 8.43
N ARG A 147 42.37 25.60 9.13
CA ARG A 147 42.17 26.74 10.05
C ARG A 147 43.22 26.74 11.17
N THR A 148 43.46 25.59 11.80
CA THR A 148 44.45 25.44 12.87
C THR A 148 45.86 25.80 12.38
N ALA A 149 46.25 25.35 11.19
CA ALA A 149 47.52 25.70 10.58
C ALA A 149 47.63 27.20 10.30
N MET A 150 46.57 27.81 9.76
CA MET A 150 46.55 29.25 9.44
C MET A 150 46.68 30.11 10.70
N THR A 151 46.02 29.72 11.81
CA THR A 151 46.21 30.38 13.11
C THR A 151 47.63 30.23 13.66
N PHE A 152 48.31 29.11 13.40
CA PHE A 152 49.68 28.89 13.86
C PHE A 152 50.70 29.72 13.09
N THR A 153 50.47 29.95 11.79
CA THR A 153 51.34 30.78 10.94
C THR A 153 51.20 32.28 11.19
N PHE A 154 50.14 32.73 11.87
CA PHE A 154 49.84 34.15 12.10
C PHE A 154 50.06 34.63 13.55
N CYS A 155 50.50 33.76 14.47
CA CYS A 155 50.92 34.21 15.80
C CYS A 155 52.35 34.77 15.74
N PRO A 156 52.59 36.09 15.89
CA PRO A 156 53.94 36.61 15.97
C PRO A 156 54.57 36.10 17.27
N VAL A 157 55.78 35.53 17.17
CA VAL A 157 56.63 35.21 18.31
C VAL A 157 56.96 36.52 19.03
N THR A 158 56.21 36.84 20.09
CA THR A 158 56.63 37.88 21.03
C THR A 158 57.74 37.27 21.88
N THR A 159 58.98 37.65 21.57
CA THR A 159 60.19 37.26 22.27
C THR A 159 60.10 37.60 23.76
N LEU A 160 60.33 36.59 24.58
CA LEU A 160 60.54 36.63 26.03
C LEU A 160 61.69 37.59 26.38
N HIS A 161 61.41 38.80 26.88
CA HIS A 161 62.43 39.65 27.48
C HIS A 161 62.45 39.46 29.00
N LYS A 162 63.46 38.71 29.45
CA LYS A 162 63.90 38.59 30.85
C LYS A 162 64.25 39.96 31.42
N SER A 163 63.69 40.35 32.56
CA SER A 163 64.30 41.39 33.40
C SER A 163 63.82 41.34 34.86
N VAL A 164 64.62 40.73 35.72
CA VAL A 164 64.83 41.00 37.17
C VAL A 164 66.26 40.52 37.46
N PRO A 165 67.08 41.09 38.39
CA PRO A 165 66.84 42.12 39.42
C PRO A 165 67.91 43.26 39.46
N GLN A 166 67.67 44.34 40.23
CA GLN A 166 68.52 44.77 41.38
C GLN A 166 68.18 46.20 41.87
N SER A 167 67.77 46.25 43.14
CA SER A 167 68.16 47.20 44.22
C SER A 167 68.51 48.66 43.90
N LEU A 168 67.85 49.61 44.58
CA LEU A 168 68.53 50.66 45.36
C LEU A 168 67.58 51.38 46.33
N GLN A 169 68.19 51.82 47.43
CA GLN A 169 67.67 52.30 48.71
C GLN A 169 66.73 53.51 48.67
N LEU A 170 65.82 53.57 49.66
CA LEU A 170 65.80 54.61 50.70
C LEU A 170 64.98 54.12 51.91
#